data_AF-X1MYT9-F1
#
_entry.id   AF-X1MYT9-F1
#
_cell.length_a   1.000
_cell.length_b   1.000
_cell.length_c   1.000
_cell.angle_alpha   90.00
_cell.angle_beta   90.00
_cell.angle_gamma   90.00
#
_symmetry.space_group_name_H-M   'P 1'
#
loop_
_entity.id
_entity.type
_entity.pdbx_description
1 polymer ?
#
loop_
_entity_poly.entity_id
_entity_poly.type
_entity_poly.pdbx_seq_one_letter_code
_entity_poly.pdbx_strand_id
1 'polypeptide(L)'
;GGCGVIAEGLSSLKGVVFNFIGWTVAGLIVAAILYLRVTPYIFIPLVLGLGVPYFYTRGKFSWYQETSLAIGVVLAAVAGMFAVDASPEWWQGIIVSLPMAVLLTYLGLALDEYPDAYANLKKGTKSLAYRVWESKFDLATYIIAWLIIIYSFQVFLVAIGLLVPLTMISLFIFPFIMAGLVFLKPHADALRDNPTDSTALKGFTATAKLVVVIAMVYPVLIVVGQAIGGG
;
A
#
# COMPACT_ATOMS: atom_id res chain seq x y z
N GLY A 1 10.55 3.35 10.23
CA GLY A 1 9.94 2.35 11.15
C GLY A 1 10.48 2.50 12.56
N GLY A 2 9.86 1.88 13.58
CA GLY A 2 10.18 2.09 15.00
C GLY A 2 11.64 1.84 15.40
N CYS A 3 12.34 0.92 14.73
CA CYS A 3 13.78 0.69 14.96
C CYS A 3 14.65 1.89 14.55
N GLY A 4 14.26 2.66 13.53
CA GLY A 4 14.97 3.89 13.14
C GLY A 4 14.82 4.98 14.19
N VAL A 5 13.61 5.16 14.73
CA VAL A 5 13.32 6.13 15.79
C VAL A 5 14.08 5.80 17.09
N ILE A 6 14.24 4.51 17.42
CA ILE A 6 15.05 4.08 18.56
C ILE A 6 16.55 4.27 18.26
N ALA A 7 17.02 3.90 17.07
CA ALA A 7 18.43 4.02 16.67
C ALA A 7 18.90 5.48 16.59
N GLU A 8 18.00 6.40 16.23
CA GLU A 8 18.23 7.85 16.20
C GLU A 8 18.09 8.51 17.57
N GLY A 9 17.78 7.74 18.62
CA GLY A 9 17.60 8.25 19.99
C GLY A 9 16.33 9.08 20.20
N LEU A 10 15.42 9.10 19.22
CA LEU A 10 14.17 9.87 19.26
C LEU A 10 13.10 9.20 20.15
N SER A 11 13.20 7.90 20.42
CA SER A 11 12.31 7.19 21.34
C SER A 11 13.01 6.02 22.02
N SER A 12 12.45 5.58 23.16
CA SER A 12 12.90 4.36 23.84
C SER A 12 12.05 3.16 23.44
N LEU A 13 12.55 1.94 23.66
CA LEU A 13 11.75 0.73 23.51
C LEU A 13 10.42 0.82 24.29
N LYS A 14 10.46 1.35 25.52
CA LYS A 14 9.27 1.59 26.35
C LYS A 14 8.31 2.58 25.67
N GLY A 15 8.82 3.64 25.07
CA GLY A 15 8.02 4.63 24.33
C GLY A 15 7.30 4.01 23.13
N VAL A 16 7.99 3.17 22.35
CA VAL A 16 7.39 2.46 21.21
C VAL A 16 6.33 1.46 21.67
N VAL A 17 6.59 0.71 22.74
CA VAL A 17 5.60 -0.23 23.32
C VAL A 17 4.37 0.52 23.84
N PHE A 18 4.57 1.63 24.56
CA PHE A 18 3.46 2.44 25.07
C PHE A 18 2.62 3.04 23.94
N ASN A 19 3.27 3.51 22.88
CA ASN A 19 2.59 4.00 21.69
C ASN A 19 1.75 2.89 21.02
N PHE A 20 2.31 1.69 20.86
CA PHE A 20 1.57 0.54 20.32
C PHE A 20 0.35 0.18 21.17
N ILE A 21 0.51 0.11 22.50
CA ILE A 21 -0.60 -0.16 23.43
C ILE A 21 -1.64 0.96 23.35
N GLY A 22 -1.21 2.23 23.34
CA GLY A 22 -2.10 3.39 23.25
C GLY A 22 -3.00 3.36 22.02
N TRP A 23 -2.42 3.14 20.83
CA TRP A 23 -3.20 3.01 19.60
C TRP A 23 -4.09 1.77 19.59
N THR A 24 -3.65 0.67 20.19
CA THR A 24 -4.47 -0.54 20.33
C THR A 24 -5.70 -0.28 21.21
N VAL A 25 -5.52 0.36 22.36
CA VAL A 25 -6.62 0.71 23.27
C VAL A 25 -7.58 1.71 22.59
N ALA A 26 -7.06 2.73 21.91
CA ALA A 26 -7.89 3.68 21.16
C ALA A 26 -8.73 2.97 20.08
N GLY A 27 -8.12 2.05 19.32
CA GLY A 27 -8.83 1.22 18.35
C GLY A 27 -9.91 0.33 18.98
N LEU A 28 -9.62 -0.27 20.15
CA LEU A 28 -10.59 -1.08 20.89
C LEU A 28 -11.79 -0.26 21.38
N ILE A 29 -11.58 0.99 21.82
CA ILE A 29 -12.67 1.89 22.21
C ILE A 29 -13.60 2.14 21.02
N VAL A 30 -13.03 2.46 19.85
CA VAL A 30 -13.82 2.66 18.62
C VAL A 30 -14.58 1.38 18.25
N ALA A 31 -13.91 0.22 18.29
CA ALA A 31 -14.55 -1.06 17.99
C ALA A 31 -15.67 -1.41 18.98
N ALA A 32 -15.50 -1.10 20.27
CA ALA A 32 -16.54 -1.30 21.28
C ALA A 32 -17.77 -0.41 21.02
N ILE A 33 -17.55 0.84 20.59
CA ILE A 33 -18.65 1.72 20.18
C ILE A 33 -19.37 1.15 18.97
N LEU A 34 -18.66 0.69 17.94
CA LEU A 34 -19.25 0.09 16.75
C LEU A 34 -19.96 -1.24 17.05
N TYR A 35 -19.43 -2.05 17.96
CA TYR A 35 -20.08 -3.25 18.48
C TYR A 35 -21.46 -2.93 19.08
N LEU A 36 -21.53 -1.88 19.92
CA LEU A 36 -22.77 -1.49 20.58
C LEU A 36 -23.77 -0.82 19.63
N ARG A 37 -23.30 -0.19 18.56
CA ARG A 37 -24.11 0.67 17.68
C ARG A 37 -24.50 0.03 16.35
N VAL A 38 -23.68 -0.88 15.84
CA VAL A 38 -23.81 -1.41 14.48
C VAL A 38 -23.79 -2.93 14.50
N THR A 39 -22.65 -3.54 14.86
CA THR A 39 -22.49 -5.00 14.74
C THR A 39 -21.32 -5.56 15.52
N PRO A 40 -21.48 -6.75 16.14
CA PRO A 40 -20.38 -7.41 16.80
C PRO A 40 -19.29 -7.90 15.84
N TYR A 41 -19.60 -8.04 14.55
CA TYR A 41 -18.66 -8.54 13.56
C TYR A 41 -17.48 -7.59 13.28
N ILE A 42 -17.52 -6.34 13.76
CA ILE A 42 -16.40 -5.39 13.68
C ILE A 42 -15.10 -5.92 14.34
N PHE A 43 -15.22 -6.83 15.30
CA PHE A 43 -14.07 -7.45 15.95
C PHE A 43 -13.30 -8.40 15.04
N ILE A 44 -13.93 -8.95 13.98
CA ILE A 44 -13.26 -9.85 13.04
C ILE A 44 -12.11 -9.12 12.31
N PRO A 45 -12.35 -8.04 11.55
CA PRO A 45 -11.26 -7.33 10.88
C PRO A 45 -10.30 -6.67 11.87
N LEU A 46 -10.74 -6.31 13.08
CA LEU A 46 -9.85 -5.77 14.12
C LEU A 46 -8.83 -6.80 14.60
N VAL A 47 -9.28 -8.00 15.01
CA VAL A 47 -8.39 -9.06 15.51
C VAL A 47 -7.43 -9.52 14.42
N LEU A 48 -7.91 -9.70 13.19
CA LEU A 48 -7.05 -10.02 12.05
C LEU A 48 -6.07 -8.88 11.76
N GLY A 49 -6.52 -7.62 11.85
CA GLY A 49 -5.71 -6.43 11.63
C GLY A 49 -4.55 -6.30 12.62
N LEU A 50 -4.74 -6.69 13.88
CA LEU A 50 -3.65 -6.73 14.88
C LEU A 50 -2.54 -7.72 14.52
N GLY A 51 -2.85 -8.76 13.73
CA GLY A 51 -1.85 -9.70 13.21
C GLY A 51 -0.99 -9.11 12.09
N VAL A 52 -1.49 -8.14 11.33
CA VAL A 52 -0.83 -7.59 10.14
C VAL A 52 0.58 -7.03 10.46
N PRO A 53 0.81 -6.20 11.50
CA PRO A 53 2.14 -5.72 11.81
C PRO A 53 3.16 -6.84 12.10
N TYR A 54 2.73 -7.91 12.77
CA TYR A 54 3.57 -9.08 13.04
C TYR A 54 3.96 -9.79 11.73
N PHE A 55 2.97 -10.11 10.89
CA PHE A 55 3.22 -10.76 9.61
C PHE A 55 4.01 -9.87 8.66
N TYR A 56 3.75 -8.57 8.62
CA TYR A 56 4.53 -7.61 7.85
C TYR A 56 6.01 -7.60 8.27
N THR A 57 6.28 -7.53 9.58
CA THR A 57 7.65 -7.49 10.11
C THR A 57 8.38 -8.82 9.90
N ARG A 58 7.70 -9.95 10.11
CA ARG A 58 8.25 -11.28 9.80
C ARG A 58 8.45 -11.49 8.30
N GLY A 59 7.52 -10.99 7.49
CA GLY A 59 7.46 -11.07 6.03
C GLY A 59 8.70 -10.50 5.35
N LYS A 60 9.33 -9.48 5.96
CA LYS A 60 10.63 -8.93 5.55
C LYS A 60 11.75 -9.98 5.47
N PHE A 61 11.58 -11.16 6.07
CA PHE A 61 12.55 -12.26 6.03
C PHE A 61 12.04 -13.50 5.28
N SER A 62 10.82 -13.44 4.73
CA SER A 62 10.09 -14.60 4.19
C SER A 62 9.21 -14.29 2.98
N TRP A 63 9.48 -13.21 2.25
CA TRP A 63 8.89 -12.86 0.94
C TRP A 63 7.42 -12.42 0.92
N TYR A 64 6.74 -12.37 2.05
CA TYR A 64 5.30 -12.08 2.12
C TYR A 64 4.97 -10.71 2.75
N GLN A 65 5.93 -9.78 2.84
CA GLN A 65 5.68 -8.48 3.45
C GLN A 65 4.64 -7.65 2.67
N GLU A 66 4.70 -7.66 1.34
CA GLU A 66 3.80 -6.91 0.46
C GLU A 66 2.39 -7.45 0.60
N THR A 67 2.25 -8.78 0.58
CA THR A 67 0.98 -9.47 0.80
C THR A 67 0.42 -9.21 2.19
N SER A 68 1.25 -9.18 3.24
CA SER A 68 0.80 -8.86 4.60
C SER A 68 0.25 -7.45 4.68
N LEU A 69 0.93 -6.49 4.05
CA LEU A 69 0.45 -5.12 4.00
C LEU A 69 -0.85 -5.03 3.18
N ALA A 70 -0.96 -5.79 2.09
CA ALA A 70 -2.14 -5.82 1.23
C ALA A 70 -3.37 -6.33 2.01
N ILE A 71 -3.19 -7.36 2.84
CA ILE A 71 -4.20 -7.86 3.77
C ILE A 71 -4.65 -6.74 4.72
N GLY A 72 -3.72 -5.92 5.23
CA GLY A 72 -4.07 -4.76 6.05
C GLY A 72 -5.01 -3.76 5.35
N VAL A 73 -4.72 -3.44 4.08
CA VAL A 73 -5.56 -2.54 3.27
C VAL A 73 -6.96 -3.15 3.05
N VAL A 74 -7.03 -4.44 2.73
CA VAL A 74 -8.28 -5.18 2.55
C VAL A 74 -9.11 -5.22 3.84
N LEU A 75 -8.48 -5.52 4.97
CA LEU A 75 -9.15 -5.56 6.27
C LEU A 75 -9.67 -4.18 6.69
N ALA A 76 -8.97 -3.10 6.34
CA ALA A 76 -9.46 -1.75 6.58
C ALA A 76 -10.74 -1.45 5.78
N ALA A 77 -10.84 -1.90 4.53
CA ALA A 77 -12.06 -1.77 3.72
C ALA A 77 -13.23 -2.55 4.35
N VAL A 78 -12.99 -3.81 4.75
CA VAL A 78 -14.00 -4.64 5.42
C VAL A 78 -14.44 -4.04 6.75
N ALA A 79 -13.52 -3.50 7.54
CA ALA A 79 -13.84 -2.78 8.78
C ALA A 79 -14.72 -1.55 8.51
N GLY A 80 -14.43 -0.80 7.45
CA GLY A 80 -15.25 0.35 7.02
C GLY A 80 -16.68 -0.05 6.66
N MET A 81 -16.87 -1.20 5.99
CA MET A 81 -18.22 -1.71 5.69
C MET A 81 -19.00 -2.08 6.96
N PHE A 82 -18.37 -2.82 7.89
CA PHE A 82 -19.00 -3.15 9.17
C PHE A 82 -19.20 -1.94 10.09
N ALA A 83 -18.56 -0.80 9.82
CA ALA A 83 -18.77 0.43 10.57
C ALA A 83 -20.08 1.15 10.18
N VAL A 84 -20.67 0.83 9.03
CA VAL A 84 -21.88 1.51 8.51
C VAL A 84 -23.08 0.57 8.32
N ASP A 85 -22.84 -0.73 8.19
CA ASP A 85 -23.87 -1.76 8.02
C ASP A 85 -23.57 -2.94 8.95
N ALA A 86 -24.62 -3.53 9.53
CA ALA A 86 -24.50 -4.67 10.42
C ALA A 86 -24.27 -6.00 9.69
N SER A 87 -24.75 -6.08 8.45
CA SER A 87 -24.67 -7.26 7.59
C SER A 87 -24.24 -6.90 6.16
N PRO A 88 -23.08 -6.21 5.99
CA PRO A 88 -22.62 -5.82 4.67
C PRO A 88 -22.23 -7.04 3.84
N GLU A 89 -22.29 -6.89 2.52
CA GLU A 89 -21.68 -7.82 1.57
C GLU A 89 -20.14 -7.71 1.61
N TRP A 90 -19.54 -8.10 2.74
CA TRP A 90 -18.12 -7.90 3.07
C TRP A 90 -17.15 -8.47 2.03
N TRP A 91 -17.56 -9.51 1.30
CA TRP A 91 -16.77 -10.10 0.22
C TRP A 91 -16.53 -9.10 -0.93
N GLN A 92 -17.48 -8.19 -1.19
CA GLN A 92 -17.32 -7.12 -2.16
C GLN A 92 -16.22 -6.15 -1.73
N GLY A 93 -16.16 -5.82 -0.43
CA GLY A 93 -15.08 -4.98 0.12
C GLY A 93 -13.71 -5.58 -0.07
N ILE A 94 -13.59 -6.91 0.06
CA ILE A 94 -12.34 -7.63 -0.24
C ILE A 94 -11.95 -7.41 -1.71
N ILE A 95 -12.86 -7.71 -2.61
CA ILE A 95 -12.59 -7.71 -4.05
C ILE A 95 -12.34 -6.29 -4.56
N VAL A 96 -13.21 -5.33 -4.24
CA VAL A 96 -13.14 -3.94 -4.71
C VAL A 96 -11.92 -3.20 -4.17
N SER A 97 -11.38 -3.59 -3.00
CA SER A 97 -10.18 -2.97 -2.45
C SER A 97 -8.87 -3.53 -3.01
N LEU A 98 -8.88 -4.64 -3.75
CA LEU A 98 -7.66 -5.24 -4.31
C LEU A 98 -6.83 -4.29 -5.18
N PRO A 99 -7.42 -3.49 -6.11
CA PRO A 99 -6.66 -2.49 -6.86
C PRO A 99 -5.86 -1.54 -5.96
N MET A 100 -6.49 -1.07 -4.87
CA MET A 100 -5.84 -0.15 -3.93
C MET A 100 -4.78 -0.87 -3.09
N ALA A 101 -5.05 -2.10 -2.67
CA ALA A 101 -4.07 -2.93 -1.98
C ALA A 101 -2.84 -3.17 -2.86
N VAL A 102 -3.02 -3.51 -4.14
CA VAL A 102 -1.92 -3.68 -5.10
C VAL A 102 -1.15 -2.38 -5.27
N LEU A 103 -1.85 -1.27 -5.49
CA LEU A 103 -1.26 0.06 -5.67
C LEU A 103 -0.33 0.44 -4.50
N LEU A 104 -0.82 0.35 -3.28
CA LEU A 104 -0.06 0.75 -2.10
C LEU A 104 1.10 -0.20 -1.80
N THR A 105 0.88 -1.50 -1.97
CA THR A 105 1.77 -2.52 -1.37
C THR A 105 2.74 -3.16 -2.34
N TYR A 106 2.46 -3.13 -3.65
CA TYR A 106 3.39 -3.62 -4.65
C TYR A 106 4.07 -2.51 -5.43
N LEU A 107 3.43 -1.34 -5.62
CA LEU A 107 4.05 -0.18 -6.28
C LEU A 107 4.58 0.82 -5.25
N GLY A 108 3.75 1.21 -4.27
CA GLY A 108 4.12 2.15 -3.22
C GLY A 108 5.34 1.66 -2.42
N LEU A 109 5.29 0.42 -1.91
CA LEU A 109 6.45 -0.18 -1.25
C LEU A 109 7.65 -0.35 -2.18
N ALA A 110 7.45 -0.64 -3.47
CA ALA A 110 8.60 -0.75 -4.37
C ALA A 110 9.33 0.60 -4.52
N LEU A 111 8.60 1.71 -4.60
CA LEU A 111 9.20 3.04 -4.63
C LEU A 111 9.86 3.43 -3.29
N ASP A 112 9.29 3.00 -2.16
CA ASP A 112 9.84 3.24 -0.83
C ASP A 112 11.11 2.42 -0.55
N GLU A 113 11.10 1.15 -0.93
CA GLU A 113 12.16 0.20 -0.58
C GLU A 113 13.31 0.15 -1.58
N TYR A 114 13.09 0.54 -2.85
CA TYR A 114 14.14 0.48 -3.87
C TYR A 114 15.44 1.20 -3.48
N PRO A 115 15.41 2.42 -2.89
CA PRO A 115 16.63 3.10 -2.42
C PRO A 115 17.39 2.34 -1.33
N ASP A 116 16.68 1.61 -0.48
CA ASP A 116 17.26 0.88 0.63
C ASP A 116 17.77 -0.52 0.24
N ALA A 117 17.51 -0.96 -1.00
CA ALA A 117 17.78 -2.31 -1.47
C ALA A 117 19.22 -2.76 -1.20
N TYR A 118 20.21 -1.90 -1.48
CA TYR A 118 21.61 -2.23 -1.26
C TYR A 118 21.94 -2.54 0.21
N ALA A 119 21.43 -1.75 1.15
CA ALA A 119 21.67 -1.95 2.58
C ALA A 119 20.87 -3.13 3.12
N ASN A 120 19.64 -3.31 2.63
CA ASN A 120 18.69 -4.29 3.14
C ASN A 120 18.96 -5.70 2.62
N LEU A 121 19.46 -5.85 1.39
CA LEU A 121 19.95 -7.14 0.87
C LEU A 121 21.11 -7.68 1.70
N LYS A 122 22.06 -6.81 2.12
CA LYS A 122 23.18 -7.21 3.00
C LYS A 122 22.72 -7.73 4.37
N LYS A 123 21.58 -7.25 4.87
CA LYS A 123 20.96 -7.70 6.12
C LYS A 123 20.16 -8.99 5.96
N GLY A 124 20.06 -9.54 4.74
CA GLY A 124 19.26 -10.73 4.44
C GLY A 124 17.76 -10.50 4.39
N THR A 125 17.32 -9.24 4.30
CA THR A 125 15.89 -8.92 4.13
C THR A 125 15.45 -9.16 2.69
N LYS A 126 14.16 -9.39 2.51
CA LYS A 126 13.53 -9.87 1.29
C LYS A 126 12.31 -9.03 0.97
N SER A 127 12.24 -8.60 -0.28
CA SER A 127 11.20 -7.78 -0.89
C SER A 127 11.21 -8.03 -2.38
N LEU A 128 10.04 -7.92 -3.02
CA LEU A 128 9.99 -7.93 -4.48
C LEU A 128 10.81 -6.77 -5.08
N ALA A 129 10.83 -5.60 -4.43
CA ALA A 129 11.63 -4.45 -4.85
C ALA A 129 13.13 -4.78 -4.84
N TYR A 130 13.59 -5.51 -3.83
CA TYR A 130 14.99 -5.94 -3.73
C TYR A 130 15.34 -6.97 -4.80
N ARG A 131 14.40 -7.83 -5.21
CA ARG A 131 14.61 -8.75 -6.33
C ARG A 131 14.67 -8.02 -7.66
N VAL A 132 13.82 -7.02 -7.87
CA VAL A 132 13.89 -6.16 -9.07
C VAL A 132 15.28 -5.53 -9.15
N TRP A 133 15.79 -5.00 -8.05
CA TRP A 133 17.14 -4.45 -7.95
C TRP A 133 18.22 -5.50 -8.26
N GLU A 134 18.24 -6.63 -7.53
CA GLU A 134 19.28 -7.66 -7.62
C GLU A 134 19.31 -8.34 -8.99
N SER A 135 18.15 -8.60 -9.58
CA SER A 135 18.02 -9.18 -10.93
C SER A 135 18.32 -8.20 -12.06
N LYS A 136 18.57 -6.92 -11.73
CA LYS A 136 18.68 -5.80 -12.68
C LYS A 136 17.45 -5.65 -13.58
N PHE A 137 16.30 -6.14 -13.12
CA PHE A 137 15.03 -5.90 -13.79
C PHE A 137 14.66 -4.41 -13.68
N ASP A 138 13.99 -3.90 -14.71
CA ASP A 138 13.64 -2.49 -14.76
C ASP A 138 12.50 -2.16 -13.79
N LEU A 139 12.74 -1.22 -12.88
CA LEU A 139 11.74 -0.81 -11.88
C LEU A 139 10.50 -0.19 -12.54
N ALA A 140 10.67 0.62 -13.58
CA ALA A 140 9.55 1.23 -14.28
C ALA A 140 8.66 0.16 -14.92
N THR A 141 9.25 -0.82 -15.59
CA THR A 141 8.53 -1.97 -16.16
C THR A 141 7.81 -2.78 -15.09
N TYR A 142 8.45 -3.02 -13.94
CA TYR A 142 7.80 -3.69 -12.79
C TYR A 142 6.54 -2.91 -12.32
N ILE A 143 6.64 -1.59 -12.18
CA ILE A 143 5.52 -0.74 -11.78
C ILE A 143 4.41 -0.76 -12.85
N ILE A 144 4.76 -0.67 -14.13
CA ILE A 144 3.82 -0.71 -15.25
C ILE A 144 3.04 -2.04 -15.26
N ALA A 145 3.71 -3.17 -15.03
CA ALA A 145 3.06 -4.47 -14.99
C ALA A 145 1.94 -4.52 -13.93
N TRP A 146 2.20 -3.97 -12.73
CA TRP A 146 1.18 -3.88 -11.70
C TRP A 146 0.07 -2.87 -12.02
N LEU A 147 0.37 -1.74 -12.66
CA LEU A 147 -0.67 -0.82 -13.14
C LEU A 147 -1.60 -1.49 -14.14
N ILE A 148 -1.05 -2.28 -15.08
CA ILE A 148 -1.86 -3.04 -16.03
C ILE A 148 -2.79 -4.00 -15.30
N ILE A 149 -2.29 -4.70 -14.27
CA ILE A 149 -3.10 -5.59 -13.43
C ILE A 149 -4.21 -4.79 -12.73
N ILE A 150 -3.90 -3.65 -12.12
CA ILE A 150 -4.86 -2.77 -11.43
C ILE A 150 -5.99 -2.37 -12.38
N TYR A 151 -5.67 -1.85 -13.57
CA TYR A 151 -6.71 -1.40 -14.51
C TYR A 151 -7.47 -2.55 -15.17
N SER A 152 -6.80 -3.66 -15.47
CA SER A 152 -7.49 -4.87 -15.96
C SER A 152 -8.48 -5.39 -14.92
N PHE A 153 -8.08 -5.36 -13.65
CA PHE A 153 -8.95 -5.74 -12.55
C PHE A 153 -10.10 -4.75 -12.37
N GLN A 154 -9.85 -3.44 -12.49
CA GLN A 154 -10.91 -2.43 -12.46
C GLN A 154 -11.94 -2.66 -13.59
N VAL A 155 -11.49 -2.93 -14.81
CA VAL A 155 -12.38 -3.27 -15.93
C VAL A 155 -13.20 -4.53 -15.62
N PHE A 156 -12.58 -5.55 -15.02
CA PHE A 156 -13.29 -6.74 -14.55
C PHE A 156 -14.36 -6.41 -13.51
N LEU A 157 -14.06 -5.56 -12.51
CA LEU A 157 -15.04 -5.10 -11.50
C LEU A 157 -16.22 -4.36 -12.13
N VAL A 158 -15.98 -3.56 -13.17
CA VAL A 158 -17.05 -2.92 -13.94
C VAL A 158 -17.88 -3.96 -14.69
N ALA A 159 -17.24 -4.93 -15.32
CA ALA A 159 -17.91 -5.97 -16.09
C ALA A 159 -18.84 -6.86 -15.24
N ILE A 160 -18.47 -7.12 -13.99
CA ILE A 160 -19.32 -7.89 -13.04
C ILE A 160 -20.29 -7.02 -12.24
N GLY A 161 -20.34 -5.71 -12.50
CA GLY A 161 -21.29 -4.77 -11.88
C GLY A 161 -20.95 -4.33 -10.46
N LEU A 162 -19.73 -4.56 -9.96
CA LEU A 162 -19.29 -4.07 -8.65
C LEU A 162 -18.81 -2.61 -8.68
N LEU A 163 -18.38 -2.12 -9.84
CA LEU A 163 -18.07 -0.71 -10.08
C LEU A 163 -18.88 -0.19 -11.25
N VAL A 164 -19.27 1.09 -11.23
CA VAL A 164 -19.91 1.71 -12.40
C VAL A 164 -18.87 2.06 -13.48
N PRO A 165 -19.24 2.08 -14.77
CA PRO A 165 -18.31 2.42 -15.85
C PRO A 165 -17.62 3.78 -15.68
N LEU A 166 -18.27 4.75 -15.05
CA LEU A 166 -17.70 6.08 -14.81
C LEU A 166 -16.46 6.04 -13.91
N THR A 167 -16.24 4.99 -13.11
CA THR A 167 -14.99 4.83 -12.34
C THR A 167 -13.75 4.80 -13.22
N MET A 168 -13.88 4.48 -14.52
CA MET A 168 -12.78 4.47 -15.49
C MET A 168 -12.16 5.85 -15.73
N ILE A 169 -12.74 6.95 -15.22
CA ILE A 169 -12.05 8.26 -15.17
C ILE A 169 -10.72 8.19 -14.41
N SER A 170 -10.54 7.19 -13.53
CA SER A 170 -9.27 6.90 -12.85
C SER A 170 -8.11 6.66 -13.84
N LEU A 171 -8.37 6.18 -15.06
CA LEU A 171 -7.35 6.00 -16.10
C LEU A 171 -6.64 7.31 -16.49
N PHE A 172 -7.26 8.46 -16.23
CA PHE A 172 -6.67 9.76 -16.55
C PHE A 172 -5.32 9.96 -15.87
N ILE A 173 -5.06 9.32 -14.73
CA ILE A 173 -3.77 9.41 -14.03
C ILE A 173 -2.65 8.66 -14.75
N PHE A 174 -2.99 7.65 -15.57
CA PHE A 174 -2.03 6.75 -16.19
C PHE A 174 -0.93 7.47 -17.00
N PRO A 175 -1.24 8.40 -17.94
CA PRO A 175 -0.21 9.13 -18.67
C PRO A 175 0.74 9.92 -17.75
N PHE A 176 0.24 10.46 -16.64
CA PHE A 176 1.08 11.19 -15.68
C PHE A 176 1.98 10.26 -14.87
N ILE A 177 1.49 9.08 -14.49
CA ILE A 177 2.34 8.05 -13.88
C ILE A 177 3.42 7.60 -14.88
N MET A 178 3.06 7.34 -16.14
CA MET A 178 4.01 6.96 -17.18
C MET A 178 5.10 8.02 -17.38
N ALA A 179 4.72 9.30 -17.44
CA ALA A 179 5.69 10.40 -17.50
C ALA A 179 6.63 10.38 -16.27
N GLY A 180 6.07 10.23 -15.07
CA GLY A 180 6.86 10.09 -13.84
C GLY A 180 7.84 8.92 -13.87
N LEU A 181 7.45 7.77 -14.41
CA LEU A 181 8.31 6.60 -14.54
C LEU A 181 9.45 6.80 -15.56
N VAL A 182 9.20 7.54 -16.64
CA VAL A 182 10.25 7.93 -17.61
C VAL A 182 11.33 8.77 -16.92
N PHE A 183 10.93 9.73 -16.07
CA PHE A 183 11.88 10.53 -15.29
C PHE A 183 12.54 9.75 -14.15
N LEU A 184 11.83 8.75 -13.58
CA LEU A 184 12.36 7.95 -12.48
C LEU A 184 13.49 7.03 -12.94
N LYS A 185 13.36 6.46 -14.14
CA LYS A 185 14.22 5.39 -14.64
C LYS A 185 15.72 5.73 -14.60
N PRO A 186 16.20 6.87 -15.14
CA PRO A 186 17.63 7.22 -15.08
C PRO A 186 18.16 7.30 -13.65
N HIS A 187 17.36 7.82 -12.71
CA HIS A 187 17.74 7.92 -11.30
C HIS A 187 17.76 6.54 -10.62
N ALA A 188 16.80 5.67 -10.96
CA ALA A 188 16.77 4.30 -10.45
C ALA A 188 17.97 3.49 -10.94
N ASP A 189 18.30 3.58 -12.24
CA ASP A 189 19.46 2.90 -12.82
C ASP A 189 20.77 3.43 -12.22
N ALA A 190 20.93 4.76 -12.10
CA ALA A 190 22.11 5.37 -11.47
C ALA A 190 22.28 4.96 -10.01
N LEU A 191 21.17 4.91 -9.25
CA LEU A 191 21.19 4.49 -7.85
C LEU A 191 21.55 3.00 -7.72
N ARG A 192 21.08 2.15 -8.66
CA ARG A 192 21.46 0.74 -8.71
C ARG A 192 22.95 0.55 -8.92
N ASP A 193 23.52 1.30 -9.86
CA ASP A 193 24.92 1.18 -10.25
C ASP A 193 25.85 1.83 -9.22
N ASN A 194 25.41 2.90 -8.55
CA ASN A 194 26.12 3.57 -7.47
C ASN A 194 25.19 3.89 -6.28
N PRO A 195 25.03 2.95 -5.32
CA PRO A 195 24.07 3.09 -4.21
C PRO A 195 24.38 4.23 -3.24
N THR A 196 25.59 4.80 -3.28
CA THR A 196 26.00 5.92 -2.43
C THR A 196 25.91 7.28 -3.15
N ASP A 197 25.40 7.32 -4.39
CA ASP A 197 25.19 8.56 -5.13
C ASP A 197 24.04 9.39 -4.54
N SER A 198 24.40 10.42 -3.78
CA SER A 198 23.44 11.33 -3.16
C SER A 198 22.58 12.13 -4.16
N THR A 199 23.06 12.37 -5.38
CA THR A 199 22.33 13.07 -6.42
C THR A 199 21.28 12.15 -7.04
N ALA A 200 21.67 10.91 -7.37
CA ALA A 200 20.74 9.89 -7.84
C ALA A 200 19.65 9.61 -6.80
N LEU A 201 20.01 9.47 -5.52
CA LEU A 201 19.06 9.27 -4.43
C LEU A 201 18.05 10.41 -4.31
N LYS A 202 18.51 11.67 -4.37
CA LYS A 202 17.62 12.85 -4.32
C LYS A 202 16.68 12.90 -5.52
N GLY A 203 17.19 12.67 -6.72
CA GLY A 203 16.40 12.64 -7.96
C GLY A 203 15.36 11.51 -7.96
N PHE A 204 15.77 10.32 -7.52
CA PHE A 204 14.86 9.19 -7.32
C PHE A 204 13.75 9.55 -6.33
N THR A 205 14.13 10.03 -5.14
CA THR A 205 13.16 10.33 -4.06
C THR A 205 12.14 11.39 -4.49
N ALA A 206 12.58 12.45 -5.17
CA ALA A 206 11.69 13.49 -5.66
C ALA A 206 10.70 12.95 -6.69
N THR A 207 11.20 12.15 -7.65
CA THR A 207 10.36 11.60 -8.72
C THR A 207 9.41 10.52 -8.20
N ALA A 208 9.88 9.65 -7.30
CA ALA A 208 9.08 8.64 -6.63
C ALA A 208 7.94 9.28 -5.83
N LYS A 209 8.21 10.35 -5.07
CA LYS A 209 7.18 11.12 -4.37
C LYS A 209 6.13 11.70 -5.32
N LEU A 210 6.55 12.25 -6.46
CA LEU A 210 5.62 12.76 -7.47
C LEU A 210 4.72 11.62 -8.01
N VAL A 211 5.30 10.47 -8.35
CA VAL A 211 4.55 9.28 -8.79
C VAL A 211 3.55 8.84 -7.73
N VAL A 212 3.95 8.79 -6.46
CA VAL A 212 3.05 8.45 -5.34
C VAL A 212 1.90 9.46 -5.22
N VAL A 213 2.19 10.76 -5.29
CA VAL A 213 1.14 11.81 -5.22
C VAL A 213 0.13 11.66 -6.36
N ILE A 214 0.60 11.43 -7.59
CA ILE A 214 -0.28 11.19 -8.74
C ILE A 214 -1.10 9.91 -8.54
N ALA A 215 -0.45 8.83 -8.08
CA ALA A 215 -1.13 7.56 -7.82
C ALA A 215 -2.19 7.66 -6.72
N MET A 216 -2.02 8.52 -5.71
CA MET A 216 -3.04 8.76 -4.68
C MET A 216 -4.32 9.41 -5.20
N VAL A 217 -4.29 9.99 -6.40
CA VAL A 217 -5.50 10.50 -7.07
C VAL A 217 -6.38 9.35 -7.59
N TYR A 218 -5.81 8.16 -7.84
CA TYR A 218 -6.53 6.95 -8.27
C TYR A 218 -7.79 6.66 -7.43
N PRO A 219 -7.68 6.39 -6.10
CA PRO A 219 -8.84 6.05 -5.29
C PRO A 219 -9.87 7.19 -5.22
N VAL A 220 -9.43 8.45 -5.28
CA VAL A 220 -10.34 9.61 -5.29
C VAL A 220 -11.20 9.59 -6.55
N LEU A 221 -10.60 9.34 -7.71
CA LEU A 221 -11.33 9.25 -8.98
C LEU A 221 -12.27 8.04 -9.04
N ILE A 222 -11.91 6.92 -8.40
CA ILE A 222 -12.83 5.78 -8.24
C ILE A 222 -14.05 6.20 -7.43
N VAL A 223 -13.86 6.82 -6.27
CA VAL A 223 -14.96 7.27 -5.40
C VAL A 223 -15.84 8.30 -6.11
N VAL A 224 -15.24 9.28 -6.79
CA VAL A 224 -15.98 10.29 -7.57
C VAL A 224 -16.79 9.63 -8.69
N GLY A 225 -16.18 8.72 -9.46
CA GLY A 225 -16.85 8.00 -10.53
C GLY A 225 -18.01 7.15 -10.02
N GLN A 226 -17.84 6.48 -8.88
CA GLN A 226 -18.88 5.69 -8.23
C GLN A 226 -20.04 6.56 -7.73
N ALA A 227 -19.74 7.69 -7.09
CA ALA A 227 -20.75 8.59 -6.53
C ALA A 227 -21.58 9.30 -7.61
N ILE A 228 -20.96 9.71 -8.72
CA ILE A 228 -21.66 10.40 -9.81
C ILE A 228 -22.37 9.41 -10.73
N GLY A 229 -21.77 8.27 -11.03
CA GLY A 229 -22.28 7.32 -12.02
C GLY A 229 -23.21 6.24 -11.47
N GLY A 230 -23.26 6.07 -10.14
CA GLY A 230 -24.15 5.12 -9.46
C GLY A 230 -25.37 5.75 -8.79
N GLY A 231 -25.54 7.07 -8.93
CA GLY A 231 -26.74 7.81 -8.51
C GLY A 231 -27.85 7.77 -9.56
#